data_AF-A0AA88ZTP8-F1
#
_entry.id   AF-A0AA88ZTP8-F1
#
_cell.length_a   1.000
_cell.length_b   1.000
_cell.length_c   1.000
_cell.angle_alpha   90.00
_cell.angle_beta   90.00
_cell.angle_gamma   90.00
#
_symmetry.space_group_name_H-M   'P 1'
#
loop_
_entity.id
_entity.type
_entity.pdbx_description
1 polymer ?
#
loop_
_entity_poly.entity_id
_entity_poly.type
_entity_poly.pdbx_seq_one_letter_code
_entity_poly.pdbx_strand_id
1 'polypeptide(L)'
;MNKVKFINDLSEVMKTQLLALDELLHVLEKQHECIIKDDVFGMEAVVEEIQEINQKVANIELQRRQYTNNLLDNKTLGQIIFELDNEELINVFRNLRKKLEEIRLQKDTNDLLIKQGISLNNRILAFLNPDRQAKTYNGYGKMKR
;
A
#
# COMPACT_ATOMS: atom_id res chain seq x y z
N MET A 1 -12.23 -25.98 -21.87
CA MET A 1 -10.92 -25.48 -21.40
C MET A 1 -10.28 -26.59 -20.59
N ASN A 2 -9.06 -27.05 -20.93
CA ASN A 2 -8.41 -28.14 -20.21
C ASN A 2 -8.07 -27.66 -18.78
N LYS A 3 -8.53 -28.38 -17.74
CA LYS A 3 -8.31 -28.03 -16.33
C LYS A 3 -6.83 -27.76 -16.01
N VAL A 4 -5.93 -28.55 -16.61
CA VAL A 4 -4.48 -28.41 -16.46
C VAL A 4 -3.98 -27.08 -17.04
N LYS A 5 -4.46 -26.71 -18.24
CA LYS A 5 -4.07 -25.45 -18.88
C LYS A 5 -4.52 -24.24 -18.06
N PHE A 6 -5.75 -24.26 -17.55
CA PHE A 6 -6.27 -23.19 -16.71
C PHE A 6 -5.47 -22.99 -15.42
N ILE A 7 -5.10 -24.07 -14.73
CA ILE A 7 -4.29 -24.00 -13.50
C ILE A 7 -2.93 -23.38 -13.78
N ASN A 8 -2.30 -23.75 -14.90
CA ASN A 8 -1.01 -23.21 -15.30
C ASN A 8 -1.10 -21.72 -15.63
N ASP A 9 -2.08 -21.32 -16.46
CA ASP A 9 -2.27 -19.92 -16.85
C ASP A 9 -2.54 -19.03 -15.62
N LEU A 10 -3.38 -19.49 -14.67
CA LEU A 10 -3.67 -18.78 -13.43
C LEU A 10 -2.43 -18.70 -12.51
N SER A 11 -1.67 -19.79 -12.40
CA SER A 11 -0.45 -19.84 -11.60
C SER A 11 0.60 -18.85 -12.13
N GLU A 12 0.79 -18.78 -13.46
CA GLU A 12 1.69 -17.81 -14.08
C GLU A 12 1.29 -16.37 -13.76
N VAL A 13 0.02 -16.01 -13.98
CA VAL A 13 -0.47 -14.65 -13.69
C VAL A 13 -0.27 -14.30 -12.22
N MET A 14 -0.53 -15.24 -11.31
CA MET A 14 -0.35 -15.04 -9.87
C MET A 14 1.13 -14.90 -9.48
N LYS A 15 2.05 -15.61 -10.15
CA LYS A 15 3.50 -15.42 -9.98
C LYS A 15 3.95 -14.05 -10.51
N THR A 16 3.45 -13.61 -11.66
CA THR A 16 3.73 -12.27 -12.18
C THR A 16 3.21 -11.19 -11.24
N GLN A 17 2.03 -11.40 -10.64
CA GLN A 17 1.49 -10.50 -9.62
C GLN A 17 2.39 -10.44 -8.39
N LEU A 18 2.93 -11.59 -7.95
CA LEU A 18 3.84 -11.63 -6.82
C LEU A 18 5.10 -10.80 -7.08
N LEU A 19 5.70 -10.95 -8.27
CA LEU A 19 6.87 -10.16 -8.67
C LEU A 19 6.58 -8.65 -8.70
N ALA A 20 5.43 -8.24 -9.25
CA ALA A 20 5.04 -6.82 -9.26
C ALA A 20 4.78 -6.27 -7.85
N LEU A 21 4.26 -7.10 -6.93
CA LEU A 21 4.10 -6.73 -5.53
C LEU A 21 5.46 -6.66 -4.80
N ASP A 22 6.42 -7.53 -5.11
CA ASP A 22 7.79 -7.44 -4.59
C ASP A 22 8.47 -6.14 -5.03
N GLU A 23 8.31 -5.74 -6.30
CA GLU A 23 8.79 -4.45 -6.80
C GLU A 23 8.15 -3.28 -6.03
N LEU A 24 6.83 -3.35 -5.78
CA LEU A 24 6.13 -2.32 -5.00
C LEU A 24 6.66 -2.22 -3.58
N LEU A 25 6.89 -3.35 -2.92
CA LEU A 25 7.46 -3.39 -1.58
C LEU A 25 8.83 -2.73 -1.55
N HIS A 26 9.69 -3.03 -2.53
CA HIS A 26 11.02 -2.45 -2.61
C HIS A 26 10.99 -0.91 -2.75
N VAL A 27 10.05 -0.37 -3.54
CA VAL A 27 9.89 1.08 -3.65
C VAL A 27 9.33 1.70 -2.36
N LEU A 28 8.45 1.00 -1.63
CA LEU A 28 8.01 1.45 -0.31
C LEU A 28 9.11 1.39 0.75
N GLU A 29 10.06 0.46 0.65
CA GLU A 29 11.27 0.44 1.48
C GLU A 29 12.19 1.62 1.13
N LYS A 30 12.36 1.92 -0.16
CA LYS A 30 13.09 3.12 -0.60
C LYS A 30 12.43 4.40 -0.08
N GLN A 31 11.09 4.49 -0.12
CA GLN A 31 10.35 5.60 0.48
C GLN A 31 10.70 5.76 1.96
N HIS A 32 10.74 4.65 2.70
CA HIS A 32 11.08 4.64 4.12
C HIS A 32 12.47 5.20 4.37
N GLU A 33 13.46 4.79 3.57
CA GLU A 33 14.80 5.34 3.67
C GLU A 33 14.84 6.85 3.41
N CYS A 34 14.13 7.34 2.40
CA CYS A 34 14.04 8.77 2.11
C CYS A 34 13.40 9.54 3.27
N ILE A 35 12.34 9.00 3.89
CA ILE A 35 11.70 9.58 5.08
C ILE A 35 12.69 9.67 6.24
N ILE A 36 13.47 8.61 6.52
CA ILE A 36 14.46 8.61 7.61
C ILE A 36 15.57 9.64 7.37
N LYS A 37 15.97 9.82 6.11
CA LYS A 37 17.05 10.74 5.71
C LYS A 37 16.58 12.19 5.52
N ASP A 38 15.29 12.47 5.70
CA ASP A 38 14.65 13.75 5.35
C ASP A 38 14.93 14.18 3.89
N ASP A 39 15.07 13.21 2.99
CA ASP A 39 15.39 13.45 1.57
C ASP A 39 14.11 13.79 0.79
N VAL A 40 13.80 15.07 0.72
CA VAL A 40 12.59 15.59 0.05
C VAL A 40 12.58 15.29 -1.44
N PHE A 41 13.71 15.43 -2.12
CA PHE A 41 13.79 15.16 -3.56
C PHE A 41 13.65 13.65 -3.85
N GLY A 42 14.26 12.81 -3.02
CA GLY A 42 14.07 11.37 -3.09
C GLY A 42 12.60 10.96 -2.87
N MET A 43 11.91 11.62 -1.93
CA MET A 43 10.48 11.40 -1.72
C MET A 43 9.63 11.79 -2.94
N GLU A 44 9.95 12.88 -3.65
CA GLU A 44 9.25 13.26 -4.89
C GLU A 44 9.44 12.21 -5.99
N ALA A 45 10.67 11.76 -6.23
CA ALA A 45 10.95 10.72 -7.24
C ALA A 45 10.24 9.40 -6.93
N VAL A 46 10.17 9.01 -5.66
CA VAL A 46 9.49 7.78 -5.23
C VAL A 46 7.98 7.82 -5.50
N VAL A 47 7.34 9.00 -5.52
CA VAL A 47 5.90 9.10 -5.86
C VAL A 47 5.64 8.64 -7.29
N GLU A 48 6.49 9.03 -8.24
CA GLU A 48 6.38 8.62 -9.64
C GLU A 48 6.59 7.11 -9.78
N GLU A 49 7.63 6.56 -9.14
CA GLU A 49 7.93 5.12 -9.13
C GLU A 49 6.76 4.28 -8.56
N ILE A 50 6.16 4.73 -7.44
CA ILE A 50 4.99 4.09 -6.85
C ILE A 50 3.81 4.11 -7.82
N GLN A 51 3.58 5.21 -8.53
CA GLN A 51 2.48 5.34 -9.48
C GLN A 51 2.63 4.37 -10.66
N GLU A 52 3.82 4.25 -11.23
CA GLU A 52 4.12 3.31 -12.33
C GLU A 52 3.90 1.86 -11.90
N ILE A 53 4.43 1.46 -10.74
CA ILE A 53 4.28 0.10 -10.24
C ILE A 53 2.82 -0.20 -9.87
N ASN A 54 2.09 0.75 -9.28
CA ASN A 54 0.66 0.57 -9.01
C ASN A 54 -0.14 0.33 -10.30
N GLN A 55 0.20 1.03 -11.39
CA GLN A 55 -0.44 0.80 -12.69
C GLN A 55 -0.13 -0.61 -13.23
N LYS A 56 1.13 -1.06 -13.09
CA LYS A 56 1.53 -2.44 -13.44
C LYS A 56 0.76 -3.48 -12.63
N VAL A 57 0.68 -3.32 -11.31
CA VAL A 57 -0.05 -4.22 -10.41
C VAL A 57 -1.54 -4.24 -10.78
N ALA A 58 -2.15 -3.09 -11.05
CA ALA A 58 -3.55 -2.99 -11.46
C ALA A 58 -3.82 -3.74 -12.77
N ASN A 59 -2.94 -3.61 -13.76
CA ASN A 59 -3.07 -4.31 -15.04
C ASN A 59 -3.00 -5.84 -14.87
N ILE A 60 -2.09 -6.33 -14.04
CA ILE A 60 -1.96 -7.78 -13.76
C ILE A 60 -3.18 -8.29 -12.98
N GLU A 61 -3.68 -7.52 -12.01
CA GLU A 61 -4.89 -7.87 -11.26
C GLU A 61 -6.12 -7.92 -12.18
N LEU A 62 -6.24 -7.03 -13.17
CA LEU A 62 -7.29 -7.09 -14.19
C LEU A 62 -7.18 -8.37 -15.02
N GLN A 63 -5.97 -8.77 -15.44
CA GLN A 63 -5.75 -10.05 -16.14
C GLN A 63 -6.21 -11.22 -15.26
N ARG A 64 -5.81 -11.26 -13.98
CA ARG A 64 -6.25 -12.30 -13.03
C ARG A 64 -7.76 -12.33 -12.89
N ARG A 65 -8.41 -11.15 -12.82
CA ARG A 65 -9.87 -11.05 -12.76
C ARG A 65 -10.53 -11.60 -14.01
N GLN A 66 -10.00 -11.36 -15.21
CA GLN A 66 -10.54 -11.94 -16.45
C GLN A 66 -10.57 -13.47 -16.40
N TYR A 67 -9.55 -14.13 -15.84
CA TYR A 67 -9.52 -15.58 -15.66
C TYR A 67 -10.50 -16.11 -14.61
N THR A 68 -10.81 -15.29 -13.60
CA THR A 68 -11.57 -15.73 -12.41
C THR A 68 -13.01 -15.22 -12.37
N ASN A 69 -13.39 -14.22 -13.16
CA ASN A 69 -14.69 -13.55 -13.10
C ASN A 69 -15.86 -14.53 -13.25
N ASN A 70 -15.75 -15.45 -14.21
CA ASN A 70 -16.78 -16.44 -14.51
C ASN A 70 -16.89 -17.57 -13.47
N LEU A 71 -16.04 -17.56 -12.43
CA LEU A 71 -15.96 -18.60 -11.39
C LEU A 71 -16.32 -18.06 -9.99
N LEU A 72 -16.48 -16.74 -9.85
CA LEU A 72 -16.63 -16.05 -8.57
C LEU A 72 -18.10 -15.85 -8.14
N ASP A 73 -19.08 -16.30 -8.94
CA ASP A 73 -20.52 -15.99 -8.74
C ASP A 73 -21.04 -16.24 -7.32
N ASN A 74 -20.47 -17.21 -6.58
CA ASN A 74 -20.77 -17.46 -5.16
C ASN A 74 -19.54 -17.87 -4.32
N LYS A 75 -18.32 -17.70 -4.86
CA LYS A 75 -17.10 -18.20 -4.21
C LYS A 75 -16.05 -17.11 -4.15
N THR A 76 -15.27 -17.12 -3.08
CA THR A 76 -14.05 -16.31 -2.97
C THR A 76 -12.94 -16.93 -3.81
N LEU A 77 -11.97 -16.12 -4.23
CA LEU A 77 -10.76 -16.62 -4.90
C LEU A 77 -10.07 -17.72 -4.09
N GLY A 78 -10.02 -17.57 -2.76
CA GLY A 78 -9.45 -18.59 -1.88
C GLY A 78 -10.19 -19.93 -2.00
N GLN A 79 -11.52 -19.92 -1.96
CA GLN A 79 -12.33 -21.13 -2.13
C GLN A 79 -12.07 -21.80 -3.49
N ILE A 80 -12.01 -21.01 -4.58
CA ILE A 80 -11.71 -21.53 -5.93
C ILE A 80 -10.34 -22.21 -5.94
N ILE A 81 -9.32 -21.59 -5.35
CA ILE A 81 -7.95 -22.11 -5.34
C ILE A 81 -7.86 -23.42 -4.52
N PHE A 82 -8.55 -23.50 -3.38
CA PHE A 82 -8.59 -24.73 -2.59
C PHE A 82 -9.35 -25.86 -3.30
N GLU A 83 -10.41 -25.56 -4.04
CA GLU A 83 -11.16 -26.56 -4.82
C GLU A 83 -10.40 -27.12 -6.03
N LEU A 84 -9.44 -26.35 -6.56
CA LEU A 84 -8.58 -26.81 -7.65
C LEU A 84 -7.57 -27.89 -7.21
N ASP A 85 -7.35 -28.03 -5.90
CA ASP A 85 -6.50 -29.04 -5.25
C ASP A 85 -5.10 -29.15 -5.86
N ASN A 86 -4.49 -27.99 -6.15
CA ASN A 86 -3.15 -27.89 -6.71
C ASN A 86 -2.22 -27.22 -5.69
N GLU A 87 -1.24 -27.98 -5.18
CA GLU A 87 -0.34 -27.50 -4.12
C GLU A 87 0.47 -26.26 -4.53
N GLU A 88 0.93 -26.21 -5.79
CA GLU A 88 1.71 -25.08 -6.29
C GLU A 88 0.89 -23.80 -6.29
N LEU A 89 -0.32 -23.83 -6.84
CA LEU A 89 -1.24 -22.70 -6.87
C LEU A 89 -1.63 -22.23 -5.47
N ILE A 90 -1.88 -23.17 -4.54
CA ILE A 90 -2.17 -22.87 -3.14
C ILE A 90 -0.98 -22.16 -2.49
N ASN A 91 0.25 -22.60 -2.75
CA ASN A 91 1.46 -21.97 -2.22
C ASN A 91 1.66 -20.57 -2.80
N VAL A 92 1.48 -20.38 -4.11
CA VAL A 92 1.55 -19.06 -4.75
C VAL A 92 0.50 -18.11 -4.14
N PHE A 93 -0.73 -18.58 -3.93
CA PHE A 93 -1.79 -17.79 -3.29
C PHE A 93 -1.44 -17.38 -1.86
N ARG A 94 -0.89 -18.30 -1.06
CA ARG A 94 -0.43 -17.99 0.31
C ARG A 94 0.68 -16.94 0.29
N ASN A 95 1.63 -17.06 -0.63
CA ASN A 95 2.73 -16.10 -0.77
C ASN A 95 2.22 -14.71 -1.17
N LEU A 96 1.27 -14.63 -2.11
CA LEU A 96 0.60 -13.38 -2.46
C LEU A 96 -0.07 -12.72 -1.27
N ARG A 97 -0.82 -13.49 -0.45
CA ARG A 97 -1.46 -12.92 0.75
C ARG A 97 -0.44 -12.39 1.76
N LYS A 98 0.65 -13.14 1.99
CA LYS A 98 1.74 -12.68 2.86
C LYS A 98 2.34 -11.37 2.34
N LYS A 99 2.65 -11.31 1.05
CA LYS A 99 3.22 -10.13 0.41
C LYS A 99 2.31 -8.91 0.50
N LEU A 100 1.00 -9.09 0.33
CA LEU A 100 0.02 -8.01 0.51
C LEU A 100 0.01 -7.46 1.94
N GLU A 101 0.11 -8.32 2.96
CA GLU A 101 0.22 -7.86 4.35
C GLU A 101 1.55 -7.14 4.62
N GLU A 102 2.67 -7.62 4.07
CA GLU A 102 3.97 -6.93 4.16
C GLU A 102 3.90 -5.51 3.57
N ILE A 103 3.35 -5.37 2.36
CA ILE A 103 3.14 -4.06 1.70
C ILE A 103 2.25 -3.15 2.54
N ARG A 104 1.16 -3.70 3.10
CA ARG A 104 0.25 -2.94 3.95
C ARG A 104 0.98 -2.40 5.18
N LEU A 105 1.74 -3.25 5.88
CA LEU A 105 2.49 -2.86 7.06
C LEU A 105 3.55 -1.79 6.73
N GLN A 106 4.29 -1.97 5.63
CA GLN A 106 5.30 -1.01 5.19
C GLN A 106 4.68 0.35 4.87
N LYS A 107 3.58 0.35 4.09
CA LYS A 107 2.83 1.56 3.75
C LYS A 107 2.30 2.26 4.99
N ASP A 108 1.65 1.54 5.89
CA ASP A 108 1.08 2.11 7.12
C ASP A 108 2.18 2.72 8.02
N THR A 109 3.37 2.10 8.03
CA THR A 109 4.56 2.62 8.73
C THR A 109 5.05 3.92 8.10
N ASN A 110 5.20 3.98 6.78
CA ASN A 110 5.61 5.19 6.08
C ASN A 110 4.62 6.34 6.27
N ASP A 111 3.32 6.06 6.13
CA ASP A 111 2.25 7.05 6.35
C ASP A 111 2.29 7.60 7.79
N LEU A 112 2.57 6.76 8.78
CA LEU A 112 2.70 7.17 10.17
C LEU A 112 3.90 8.10 10.38
N LEU A 113 5.07 7.74 9.85
CA LEU A 113 6.30 8.55 9.99
C LEU A 113 6.14 9.93 9.34
N ILE A 114 5.54 10.00 8.15
CA ILE A 114 5.24 11.27 7.48
C ILE A 114 4.33 12.14 8.36
N LYS A 115 3.23 11.56 8.89
CA LYS A 115 2.31 12.29 9.78
C LYS A 115 2.99 12.79 11.05
N GLN A 116 3.91 12.01 11.61
CA GLN A 116 4.70 12.41 12.77
C GLN A 116 5.60 13.61 12.44
N GLY A 117 6.30 13.58 11.30
CA GLY A 117 7.12 14.69 10.80
C GLY A 117 6.31 15.98 10.63
N ILE A 118 5.13 15.90 10.00
CA ILE A 118 4.23 17.05 9.83
C ILE A 118 3.79 17.61 11.21
N SER A 119 3.39 16.74 12.14
CA SER A 119 2.98 17.14 13.49
C SER A 119 4.10 17.87 14.23
N LEU A 120 5.34 17.38 14.12
CA LEU A 120 6.50 18.03 14.71
C LEU A 120 6.77 19.41 14.08
N ASN A 121 6.78 19.49 12.75
CA ASN A 121 7.00 20.74 12.02
C ASN A 121 5.96 21.81 12.38
N ASN A 122 4.69 21.42 12.50
CA ASN A 122 3.63 22.34 12.95
C ASN A 122 3.86 22.87 14.37
N ARG A 123 4.36 22.04 15.29
CA ARG A 123 4.73 22.48 16.65
C ARG A 123 5.91 23.45 16.62
N ILE A 124 6.93 23.17 15.81
CA ILE A 124 8.08 24.06 15.64
C ILE A 124 7.64 25.41 15.07
N LEU A 125 6.79 25.43 14.05
CA LEU A 125 6.21 26.66 13.49
C LEU A 125 5.43 27.46 14.53
N ALA A 126 4.64 26.79 15.37
CA ALA A 126 3.91 27.44 16.46
C ALA A 126 4.85 28.02 17.55
N PHE A 127 6.01 27.40 17.78
CA PHE A 127 7.03 27.94 18.68
C PHE A 127 7.78 29.14 18.07
N LEU A 128 8.04 29.13 16.76
CA LEU A 128 8.70 30.23 16.05
C LEU A 128 7.78 31.45 15.94
N ASN A 129 6.50 31.22 15.64
CA ASN A 129 5.46 32.25 15.54
C ASN A 129 4.40 32.02 16.63
N PRO A 130 4.74 32.22 17.92
CA PRO A 130 3.76 32.08 18.98
C PRO A 130 2.72 33.18 18.83
N ASP A 131 1.44 32.84 18.98
CA ASP A 131 0.42 33.86 19.13
C ASP A 131 0.68 34.60 20.46
N ARG A 132 1.22 35.82 20.36
CA ARG A 132 1.57 36.68 21.50
C ARG A 132 0.41 37.57 21.92
N GLN A 133 -0.77 37.44 21.30
CA GLN A 133 -1.94 38.17 21.79
C GLN A 133 -2.23 37.74 23.22
N ALA A 134 -2.29 38.71 24.12
CA ALA A 134 -2.72 38.45 25.48
C ALA A 134 -4.12 37.82 25.40
N LYS A 135 -4.26 36.58 25.89
CA LYS A 135 -5.55 35.91 26.07
C LYS A 135 -6.33 36.68 27.12
N THR A 136 -6.90 37.79 26.71
CA THR A 136 -7.72 38.66 27.53
C THR A 136 -9.12 38.08 27.53
N TYR A 137 -9.72 38.05 28.72
CA TYR A 137 -11.13 37.77 28.84
C TYR A 137 -11.90 38.80 28.01
N ASN A 138 -12.86 38.34 27.21
CA ASN A 138 -13.84 39.26 26.67
C ASN A 138 -14.69 39.85 27.83
N GLY A 139 -15.51 40.87 27.57
CA GLY A 139 -16.36 41.51 28.59
C GLY A 139 -17.34 40.57 29.33
N TYR A 140 -17.43 39.30 28.92
CA TYR A 140 -18.24 38.24 29.53
C TYR A 140 -17.41 37.19 30.29
N GLY A 141 -16.11 37.43 30.51
CA GLY A 141 -15.25 36.48 31.23
C GLY A 141 -14.93 35.21 30.43
N LYS A 142 -15.15 35.18 29.11
CA LYS A 142 -14.77 34.06 28.25
C LYS A 142 -13.44 34.37 27.57
N MET A 143 -12.48 33.44 27.67
CA MET A 143 -11.24 33.56 26.91
C MET A 143 -11.55 33.46 25.41
N LYS A 144 -11.08 34.45 24.64
CA LYS A 144 -11.08 34.35 23.18
C LYS A 144 -10.12 33.23 22.80
N ARG A 145 -10.61 32.22 22.08
CA ARG A 145 -9.79 31.13 21.53
C ARG A 145 -8.98 31.63 20.35
#